data_AF-A0A843JMX8-F1
#
_entry.id   AF-A0A843JMX8-F1
#
_cell.length_a   1.000
_cell.length_b   1.000
_cell.length_c   1.000
_cell.angle_alpha   90.00
_cell.angle_beta   90.00
_cell.angle_gamma   90.00
#
_symmetry.space_group_name_H-M   'P 1'
#
loop_
_entity.id
_entity.type
_entity.pdbx_description
1 polymer ?
#
loop_
_entity_poly.entity_id
_entity_poly.type
_entity_poly.pdbx_seq_one_letter_code
_entity_poly.pdbx_strand_id
1 'polypeptide(L)'
;MNNKGLSKASAMAAVLIIIVVVIGVAFYSSENIKVWYDEDGERENPTPDIVNPSTEYYIYYYPNGGSGSVIYKGCESGTYSVENCTFTHKNAMFKEWNTKADGSGKSYKPGSYIKVDSHIQLFAIWVWAA
;
A
#
# COMPACT_ATOMS: atom_id res chain seq x y z
N MET A 1 -17.17 -30.12 35.69
CA MET A 1 -17.38 -31.16 34.67
C MET A 1 -16.73 -30.74 33.37
N ASN A 2 -15.67 -31.46 32.98
CA ASN A 2 -15.46 -32.05 31.65
C ASN A 2 -15.24 -31.12 30.43
N ASN A 3 -13.96 -31.02 30.05
CA ASN A 3 -13.38 -31.32 28.73
C ASN A 3 -13.72 -30.51 27.45
N LYS A 4 -12.61 -30.03 26.85
CA LYS A 4 -12.21 -30.09 25.43
C LYS A 4 -12.93 -29.18 24.41
N GLY A 5 -12.28 -28.04 24.18
CA GLY A 5 -11.58 -27.75 22.92
C GLY A 5 -12.39 -27.64 21.62
N LEU A 6 -12.32 -26.47 20.99
CA LEU A 6 -12.19 -26.42 19.54
C LEU A 6 -11.29 -25.25 19.11
N SER A 7 -10.25 -25.60 18.37
CA SER A 7 -9.23 -24.71 17.82
C SER A 7 -9.47 -24.41 16.35
N LYS A 8 -8.98 -23.22 15.91
CA LYS A 8 -8.54 -22.85 14.56
C LYS A 8 -9.60 -22.55 13.47
N ALA A 9 -9.56 -21.28 13.07
CA ALA A 9 -9.39 -20.80 11.69
C ALA A 9 -10.44 -21.16 10.62
N SER A 10 -11.21 -20.16 10.19
CA SER A 10 -11.64 -19.88 8.81
C SER A 10 -12.55 -18.64 8.86
N ALA A 11 -12.57 -17.65 7.97
CA ALA A 11 -12.20 -17.63 6.57
C ALA A 11 -11.82 -16.19 6.16
N MET A 12 -10.85 -16.09 5.27
CA MET A 12 -10.64 -14.93 4.41
C MET A 12 -11.85 -14.77 3.47
N ALA A 13 -12.46 -13.59 3.39
CA ALA A 13 -13.18 -13.15 2.19
C ALA A 13 -13.46 -11.64 2.24
N ALA A 14 -13.08 -10.96 1.16
CA ALA A 14 -13.25 -9.54 0.90
C ALA A 14 -14.72 -9.08 0.98
N VAL A 15 -14.94 -7.85 1.47
CA VAL A 15 -16.22 -7.16 1.30
C VAL A 15 -15.97 -5.77 0.74
N LEU A 16 -16.31 -5.64 -0.54
CA LEU A 16 -16.49 -4.38 -1.26
C LEU A 16 -17.71 -3.66 -0.65
N ILE A 17 -17.55 -2.46 -0.08
CA ILE A 17 -18.70 -1.66 0.38
C ILE A 17 -18.65 -0.26 -0.23
N ILE A 18 -19.66 0.01 -1.03
CA ILE A 18 -19.97 1.28 -1.67
C ILE A 18 -20.84 2.11 -0.70
N ILE A 19 -20.31 3.27 -0.30
CA ILE A 19 -20.94 4.56 0.06
C ILE A 19 -22.12 4.54 1.06
N VAL A 20 -21.91 5.13 2.24
CA VAL A 20 -22.94 5.89 2.96
C VAL A 20 -22.39 7.27 3.33
N VAL A 21 -23.14 8.28 2.93
CA VAL A 21 -22.92 9.71 3.10
C VAL A 21 -23.33 10.12 4.53
N VAL A 22 -22.63 11.14 5.07
CA VAL A 22 -22.89 11.90 6.31
C VAL A 22 -22.28 11.33 7.61
N ILE A 23 -21.49 12.19 8.28
CA ILE A 23 -20.70 12.02 9.52
C ILE A 23 -19.41 11.23 9.30
N GLY A 24 -18.39 11.93 8.79
CA GLY A 24 -17.09 11.36 8.52
C GLY A 24 -16.34 11.01 9.81
N VAL A 25 -15.91 9.75 9.91
CA VAL A 25 -14.49 9.38 9.98
C VAL A 25 -14.36 7.99 9.33
N ALA A 26 -13.29 7.82 8.54
CA ALA A 26 -13.04 6.71 7.63
C ALA A 26 -12.94 5.32 8.30
N PHE A 27 -13.32 4.30 7.54
CA PHE A 27 -13.07 2.89 7.85
C PHE A 27 -11.55 2.62 7.83
N TYR A 28 -10.94 2.31 8.97
CA TYR A 28 -9.55 1.85 9.04
C TYR A 28 -9.50 0.33 8.93
N SER A 29 -8.73 -0.17 7.94
CA SER A 29 -8.40 -1.59 7.77
C SER A 29 -7.57 -2.06 8.98
N SER A 30 -8.07 -3.07 9.70
CA SER A 30 -7.70 -3.39 11.08
C SER A 30 -6.81 -4.64 11.20
N GLU A 31 -5.50 -4.54 10.96
CA GLU A 31 -4.61 -5.72 11.10
C GLU A 31 -3.59 -5.70 12.25
N ASN A 32 -3.49 -4.66 13.08
CA ASN A 32 -2.43 -4.61 14.12
C ASN A 32 -2.91 -4.19 15.53
N ILE A 33 -3.95 -4.82 16.06
CA ILE A 33 -4.26 -4.74 17.51
C ILE A 33 -3.93 -6.09 18.15
N LYS A 34 -2.74 -6.21 18.76
CA LYS A 34 -2.44 -7.27 19.73
C LYS A 34 -2.52 -6.67 21.13
N VAL A 35 -3.59 -7.00 21.85
CA VAL A 35 -3.71 -6.73 23.28
C VAL A 35 -3.11 -7.94 24.01
N TRP A 36 -2.08 -7.72 24.83
CA TRP A 36 -1.59 -8.72 25.79
C TRP A 36 -2.28 -8.45 27.14
N TYR A 37 -2.69 -9.52 27.84
CA TYR A 37 -3.12 -9.44 29.24
C TYR A 37 -1.98 -10.02 30.10
N ASP A 38 -1.62 -9.34 31.18
CA ASP A 38 -0.80 -9.83 32.28
C ASP A 38 -1.58 -10.84 33.15
N GLU A 39 -0.87 -11.78 33.80
CA GLU A 39 -1.46 -12.90 34.57
C GLU A 39 -2.30 -12.43 35.76
N ASP A 40 -2.12 -11.19 36.21
CA ASP A 40 -2.71 -10.64 37.42
C ASP A 40 -4.05 -9.92 37.17
N GLY A 41 -4.50 -9.79 35.91
CA GLY A 41 -5.85 -9.32 35.56
C GLY A 41 -6.15 -7.85 35.84
N GLU A 42 -5.15 -7.06 36.23
CA GLU A 42 -5.26 -5.61 36.32
C GLU A 42 -5.18 -5.02 34.92
N ARG A 43 -6.21 -4.27 34.51
CA ARG A 43 -6.10 -3.45 33.31
C ARG A 43 -5.11 -2.34 33.60
N GLU A 44 -3.83 -2.52 33.27
CA GLU A 44 -3.13 -1.36 32.74
C GLU A 44 -3.97 -0.92 31.55
N ASN A 45 -4.44 0.32 31.59
CA ASN A 45 -4.96 0.97 30.42
C ASN A 45 -3.69 1.41 29.69
N PRO A 46 -3.07 0.59 28.79
CA PRO A 46 -2.12 1.19 27.88
C PRO A 46 -2.95 2.30 27.25
N THR A 47 -2.48 3.56 27.32
CA THR A 47 -2.87 4.47 26.26
C THR A 47 -2.62 3.66 25.02
N PRO A 48 -3.65 3.30 24.22
CA PRO A 48 -3.35 2.61 23.01
C PRO A 48 -2.57 3.67 22.26
N ASP A 49 -1.24 3.53 22.26
CA ASP A 49 -0.41 3.98 21.17
C ASP A 49 -0.93 3.13 20.03
N ILE A 50 -2.09 3.55 19.52
CA ILE A 50 -2.60 3.20 18.23
C ILE A 50 -1.49 3.75 17.36
N VAL A 51 -0.45 2.94 17.14
CA VAL A 51 0.39 3.06 15.97
C VAL A 51 -0.54 2.64 14.84
N ASN A 52 -1.51 3.52 14.53
CA ASN A 52 -2.01 3.63 13.18
C ASN A 52 -0.73 3.85 12.39
N PRO A 53 -0.31 2.94 11.49
CA PRO A 53 0.69 3.34 10.53
C PRO A 53 0.05 4.51 9.77
N SER A 54 0.44 5.72 10.13
CA SER A 54 -0.08 6.93 9.52
C SER A 54 0.44 6.86 8.10
N THR A 55 -0.42 6.52 7.14
CA THR A 55 -0.07 6.64 5.73
C THR A 55 0.12 8.11 5.44
N GLU A 56 1.36 8.56 5.61
CA GLU A 56 1.77 9.96 5.49
C GLU A 56 2.00 10.32 4.03
N TYR A 57 2.49 9.35 3.24
CA TYR A 57 2.87 9.53 1.86
C TYR A 57 2.29 8.44 0.95
N TYR A 58 2.39 8.72 -0.35
CA TYR A 58 1.98 7.81 -1.41
C TYR A 58 3.03 7.81 -2.50
N ILE A 59 3.33 6.62 -3.02
CA ILE A 59 4.05 6.45 -4.28
C ILE A 59 3.00 6.14 -5.35
N TYR A 60 2.84 7.03 -6.31
CA TYR A 60 1.93 6.88 -7.45
C TYR A 60 2.69 6.36 -8.66
N TYR A 61 2.08 5.42 -9.37
CA TYR A 61 2.60 4.82 -10.59
C TYR A 61 1.63 5.09 -11.74
N TYR A 62 2.04 5.98 -12.64
CA TYR A 62 1.26 6.43 -13.79
C TYR A 62 1.63 5.65 -15.04
N PRO A 63 0.64 5.14 -15.82
CA PRO A 63 0.90 4.38 -17.04
C PRO A 63 1.51 5.23 -18.17
N ASN A 64 1.42 6.56 -18.09
CA ASN A 64 2.04 7.52 -19.00
C ASN A 64 1.84 7.18 -20.50
N GLY A 65 0.58 7.26 -20.95
CA GLY A 65 0.19 6.84 -22.29
C GLY A 65 -0.12 5.35 -22.44
N GLY A 66 0.31 4.51 -21.49
CA GLY A 66 -0.09 3.12 -21.39
C GLY A 66 -1.55 2.92 -20.96
N SER A 67 -2.02 1.68 -21.08
CA SER A 67 -3.33 1.20 -20.62
C SER A 67 -3.26 0.68 -19.18
N GLY A 68 -4.33 0.94 -18.43
CA GLY A 68 -4.48 0.60 -17.01
C GLY A 68 -4.82 1.84 -16.18
N SER A 69 -5.24 1.62 -14.93
CA SER A 69 -5.50 2.71 -13.98
C SER A 69 -4.25 3.02 -13.17
N VAL A 70 -4.02 4.28 -12.82
CA VAL A 70 -2.97 4.66 -11.87
C VAL A 70 -3.07 3.79 -10.61
N ILE A 71 -1.95 3.21 -10.19
CA ILE A 71 -1.86 2.46 -8.94
C ILE A 71 -1.04 3.27 -7.94
N TYR A 72 -1.29 3.07 -6.65
CA TYR A 72 -0.58 3.76 -5.59
C TYR A 72 -0.28 2.83 -4.42
N LYS A 73 0.79 3.17 -3.70
CA LYS A 73 1.20 2.48 -2.47
C LYS A 73 1.29 3.51 -1.35
N GLY A 74 0.49 3.32 -0.31
CA GLY A 74 0.59 4.09 0.93
C GLY A 74 1.84 3.70 1.70
N CYS A 75 2.52 4.69 2.27
CA CYS A 75 3.76 4.50 3.02
C CYS A 75 3.99 5.62 4.03
N GLU A 76 4.88 5.38 4.98
CA GLU A 76 5.47 6.40 5.86
C GLU A 76 6.78 6.92 5.24
N SER A 77 7.44 7.86 5.91
CA SER A 77 8.81 8.22 5.56
C SER A 77 9.73 6.99 5.66
N GLY A 78 10.54 6.73 4.64
CA GLY A 78 11.36 5.52 4.64
C GLY A 78 11.98 5.21 3.29
N THR A 79 12.41 3.95 3.13
CA THR A 79 12.97 3.45 1.86
C THR A 79 12.16 2.25 1.40
N TYR A 80 11.67 2.29 0.16
CA TYR A 80 10.77 1.29 -0.39
C TYR A 80 11.30 0.74 -1.71
N SER A 81 10.98 -0.53 -1.97
CA SER A 81 11.21 -1.13 -3.29
C SER A 81 10.19 -0.60 -4.30
N VAL A 82 10.66 -0.29 -5.50
CA VAL A 82 9.86 0.20 -6.63
C VAL A 82 9.11 -0.97 -7.27
N GLU A 83 7.81 -0.80 -7.49
CA GLU A 83 6.92 -1.86 -7.96
C GLU A 83 7.19 -2.27 -9.42
N ASN A 84 6.80 -3.51 -9.75
CA ASN A 84 6.76 -3.97 -11.13
C ASN A 84 5.72 -3.18 -11.93
N CYS A 85 6.00 -2.93 -13.21
CA CYS A 85 5.00 -2.37 -14.12
C CYS A 85 4.01 -3.44 -14.53
N THR A 86 2.75 -3.26 -14.15
CA THR A 86 1.61 -4.09 -14.56
C THR A 86 0.82 -3.47 -15.72
N PHE A 87 1.18 -2.27 -16.14
CA PHE A 87 0.58 -1.58 -17.28
C PHE A 87 1.05 -2.19 -18.61
N THR A 88 0.26 -1.93 -19.64
CA THR A 88 0.59 -2.33 -21.01
C THR A 88 0.60 -1.11 -21.92
N HIS A 89 1.39 -1.14 -22.98
CA HIS A 89 1.34 -0.11 -24.02
C HIS A 89 1.43 -0.80 -25.37
N LYS A 90 0.46 -0.55 -26.26
CA LYS A 90 0.42 -1.21 -27.57
C LYS A 90 1.72 -0.92 -28.33
N ASN A 91 2.34 -1.97 -28.87
CA ASN A 91 3.60 -1.92 -29.62
C ASN A 91 4.76 -1.25 -28.87
N ALA A 92 4.76 -1.27 -27.54
CA ALA A 92 5.88 -0.78 -26.75
C ALA A 92 6.15 -1.66 -25.54
N MET A 93 7.39 -1.64 -25.07
CA MET A 93 7.85 -2.35 -23.89
C MET A 93 8.15 -1.35 -22.77
N PHE A 94 7.77 -1.72 -21.54
CA PHE A 94 8.14 -0.93 -20.36
C PHE A 94 9.67 -0.91 -20.21
N LYS A 95 10.23 0.29 -20.12
CA LYS A 95 11.66 0.53 -19.94
C LYS A 95 12.00 0.73 -18.46
N GLU A 96 11.28 1.63 -17.80
CA GLU A 96 11.53 2.05 -16.40
C GLU A 96 10.44 2.98 -15.90
N TRP A 97 10.46 3.20 -14.58
CA TRP A 97 9.77 4.30 -13.94
C TRP A 97 10.65 5.56 -13.94
N ASN A 98 10.07 6.73 -14.15
CA ASN A 98 10.80 8.00 -14.07
C ASN A 98 10.00 9.03 -13.26
N THR A 99 10.69 9.91 -12.52
CA THR A 99 10.01 10.98 -11.74
C THR A 99 9.38 12.07 -12.61
N LYS A 100 9.63 12.07 -13.92
CA LYS A 100 9.00 12.95 -14.89
C LYS A 100 8.48 12.15 -16.09
N ALA A 101 7.30 12.51 -16.58
CA ALA A 101 6.64 11.84 -17.69
C ALA A 101 7.43 11.86 -19.01
N ASP A 102 8.28 12.88 -19.20
CA ASP A 102 9.13 13.04 -20.37
C ASP A 102 10.45 12.24 -20.31
N GLY A 103 10.71 11.54 -19.20
CA GLY A 103 11.93 10.76 -18.99
C GLY A 103 13.16 11.57 -18.58
N SER A 104 13.06 12.89 -18.42
CA SER A 104 14.19 13.75 -18.00
C SER A 104 14.48 13.72 -16.49
N GLY A 105 13.62 13.05 -15.73
CA GLY A 105 13.76 12.90 -14.28
C GLY A 105 14.67 11.75 -13.90
N LYS A 106 14.57 11.33 -12.63
CA LYS A 106 15.35 10.22 -12.10
C LYS A 106 14.68 8.89 -12.47
N SER A 107 15.46 7.98 -13.05
CA SER A 107 15.01 6.66 -13.45
C SER A 107 15.10 5.64 -12.32
N TYR A 108 14.11 4.76 -12.25
CA TYR A 108 14.01 3.65 -11.31
C TYR A 108 13.58 2.37 -12.05
N LYS A 109 14.32 1.29 -11.83
CA LYS A 109 13.90 -0.06 -12.27
C LYS A 109 13.02 -0.70 -11.20
N PRO A 110 12.08 -1.60 -11.56
CA PRO A 110 11.44 -2.45 -10.57
C PRO A 110 12.45 -3.15 -9.67
N GLY A 111 12.17 -3.24 -8.38
CA GLY A 111 13.08 -3.81 -7.38
C GLY A 111 14.17 -2.85 -6.87
N SER A 112 14.40 -1.71 -7.53
CA SER A 112 15.29 -0.67 -7.00
C SER A 112 14.65 0.04 -5.80
N TYR A 113 15.47 0.72 -5.00
CA TYR A 113 15.00 1.43 -3.82
C TYR A 113 14.79 2.92 -4.06
N ILE A 114 13.72 3.46 -3.48
CA ILE A 114 13.39 4.88 -3.46
C ILE A 114 13.20 5.35 -2.02
N LYS A 115 13.80 6.51 -1.69
CA LYS A 115 13.56 7.19 -0.42
C LYS A 115 12.27 8.01 -0.54
N VAL A 116 11.40 7.87 0.46
CA VAL A 116 10.14 8.58 0.60
C VAL A 116 10.26 9.51 1.80
N ASP A 117 10.13 10.80 1.55
CA ASP A 117 9.92 11.87 2.54
C ASP A 117 8.86 12.88 2.07
N SER A 118 8.15 12.55 0.99
CA SER A 118 7.01 13.27 0.41
C SER A 118 6.20 12.30 -0.47
N HIS A 119 5.05 12.74 -0.99
CA HIS A 119 4.43 12.02 -2.11
C HIS A 119 5.39 11.94 -3.30
N ILE A 120 5.38 10.81 -4.00
CA ILE A 120 6.21 10.56 -5.17
C ILE A 120 5.33 10.17 -6.35
N GLN A 121 5.62 10.72 -7.52
CA GLN A 121 5.01 10.30 -8.78
C GLN A 121 6.06 9.65 -9.66
N LEU A 122 5.74 8.46 -10.15
CA LEU A 122 6.55 7.70 -11.09
C LEU A 122 5.74 7.46 -12.36
N PHE A 123 6.33 7.75 -13.51
CA PHE A 123 5.73 7.62 -14.82
C PHE A 123 6.42 6.51 -15.58
N ALA A 124 5.64 5.62 -16.18
CA ALA A 124 6.21 4.58 -17.04
C ALA A 124 6.87 5.21 -18.26
N ILE A 125 8.09 4.80 -18.59
CA ILE A 125 8.76 5.14 -19.83
C ILE A 125 8.71 3.90 -20.72
N TRP A 126 8.33 4.10 -21.97
CA TRP A 126 8.11 3.04 -22.94
C TRP A 126 9.14 3.11 -24.07
N VAL A 127 9.55 1.96 -24.59
CA VAL A 127 10.34 1.84 -25.83
C VAL A 127 9.47 1.17 -26.86
N TRP A 128 9.23 1.86 -27.98
CA TRP A 128 8.47 1.33 -29.10
C TRP A 128 9.20 0.14 -29.73
N ALA A 129 8.47 -0.95 -29.97
CA ALA A 129 8.95 -2.03 -30.79
C ALA A 129 9.07 -1.52 -32.23
N ALA A 130 10.26 -1.70 -32.83
CA ALA A 130 10.50 -1.40 -34.24
C ALA A 130 9.81 -2.44 -35.14
#